data_AF-A0A969ERN9-F1
#
_entry.id   AF-A0A969ERN9-F1
#
_cell.length_a   1.000
_cell.length_b   1.000
_cell.length_c   1.000
_cell.angle_alpha   90.00
_cell.angle_beta   90.00
_cell.angle_gamma   90.00
#
_symmetry.space_group_name_H-M   'P 1'
#
loop_
_entity.id
_entity.type
_entity.pdbx_description
1 polymer ?
#
loop_
_entity_poly.entity_id
_entity_poly.type
_entity_poly.pdbx_seq_one_letter_code
_entity_poly.pdbx_strand_id
1 'polypeptide(L)'
;MVQELVVELKNTRYRRVCYRGPEVERLIGDLPMAVAGSHFGPTLRSYILNQHYAQHVPQKLLLKQLWQWGWRFHQVSSIGY
;
A
#
# COMPACT_ATOMS: atom_id res chain seq x y z
N MET A 1 27.38 16.00 -17.63
CA MET A 1 25.96 15.86 -17.20
C MET A 1 25.90 14.72 -16.21
N VAL A 2 25.25 14.88 -15.07
CA VAL A 2 25.14 13.86 -14.01
C VAL A 2 23.65 13.59 -13.75
N GLN A 3 23.30 12.33 -13.53
CA GLN A 3 21.94 11.88 -13.23
C GLN A 3 21.89 11.26 -11.83
N GLU A 4 20.78 11.50 -11.13
CA GLU A 4 20.56 11.08 -9.74
C GLU A 4 19.32 10.19 -9.63
N LEU A 5 19.25 9.35 -8.59
CA LEU A 5 18.12 8.48 -8.27
C LEU A 5 17.45 8.91 -6.95
N VAL A 6 16.16 9.22 -7.01
CA VAL A 6 15.35 9.58 -5.83
C VAL A 6 14.34 8.47 -5.54
N VAL A 7 14.36 7.95 -4.32
CA VAL A 7 13.38 6.99 -3.81
C VAL A 7 12.59 7.67 -2.68
N GLU A 8 11.28 7.82 -2.86
CA GLU A 8 10.39 8.48 -1.89
C GLU A 8 9.18 7.59 -1.57
N LEU A 9 8.74 7.59 -0.31
CA LEU A 9 7.55 6.87 0.13
C LEU A 9 6.31 7.77 0.09
N LYS A 10 5.32 7.39 -0.71
CA LYS A 10 4.06 8.11 -0.83
C LYS A 10 2.91 7.32 -0.19
N ASN A 11 2.52 7.72 1.01
CA ASN A 11 1.40 7.12 1.72
C ASN A 11 0.08 7.80 1.32
N THR A 12 -0.80 7.04 0.65
CA THR A 12 -2.12 7.54 0.26
C THR A 12 -3.17 7.01 1.23
N ARG A 13 -3.83 7.92 1.97
CA ARG A 13 -4.94 7.55 2.88
C ARG A 13 -6.27 7.72 2.16
N TYR A 14 -6.86 6.62 1.73
CA TYR A 14 -8.21 6.61 1.17
C TYR A 14 -9.24 6.86 2.28
N ARG A 15 -10.02 7.93 2.15
CA ARG A 15 -11.19 8.19 3.00
C ARG A 15 -12.42 7.67 2.25
N ARG A 16 -13.09 6.67 2.82
CA ARG A 16 -14.37 6.17 2.31
C ARG A 16 -15.47 7.05 2.88
N VAL A 17 -16.43 7.44 2.04
CA VAL A 17 -17.63 8.14 2.52
C VAL A 17 -18.50 7.10 3.23
N CYS A 18 -18.92 7.42 4.45
CA CYS A 18 -19.82 6.59 5.25
C CYS A 18 -21.11 7.36 5.47
N TYR A 19 -22.21 6.93 4.84
CA TYR A 19 -23.54 7.45 5.12
C TYR A 19 -24.18 6.59 6.21
N ARG A 20 -24.79 7.23 7.21
CA ARG A 20 -25.56 6.54 8.25
C ARG A 20 -27.04 6.86 8.02
N GLY A 21 -27.80 5.84 7.63
CA GLY A 21 -29.26 5.94 7.57
C GLY A 21 -29.88 5.94 8.97
N PRO A 22 -31.13 6.41 9.14
CA PRO A 22 -31.82 6.45 10.42
C PRO A 22 -32.09 5.06 11.04
N GLU A 23 -31.98 3.98 10.26
CA GLU A 23 -32.35 2.61 10.67
C GLU A 23 -31.18 1.63 10.84
N VAL A 24 -29.93 2.10 10.98
CA VAL A 24 -28.68 1.29 11.17
C VAL A 24 -27.97 0.86 9.86
N GLU A 25 -28.48 1.18 8.68
CA GLU A 25 -27.73 0.89 7.45
C GLU A 25 -26.55 1.86 7.26
N ARG A 26 -25.33 1.32 7.22
CA ARG A 26 -24.09 2.07 6.97
C ARG A 26 -23.66 1.82 5.53
N LEU A 27 -23.85 2.83 4.68
CA LEU A 27 -23.44 2.76 3.28
C LEU A 27 -22.01 3.30 3.17
N ILE A 28 -21.05 2.39 2.91
CA ILE A 28 -19.63 2.74 2.79
C ILE A 28 -19.25 2.71 1.31
N GLY A 29 -18.86 3.85 0.74
CA GLY A 29 -18.42 3.92 -0.65
C GLY A 29 -17.21 3.03 -0.92
N ASP A 30 -17.12 2.40 -2.08
CA ASP A 30 -16.08 1.41 -2.38
C ASP A 30 -14.67 2.00 -2.47
N LEU A 31 -13.68 1.15 -2.16
CA LEU A 31 -12.28 1.47 -2.45
C LEU A 31 -12.04 1.32 -3.96
N PRO A 32 -11.17 2.14 -4.57
CA PRO A 32 -10.75 1.90 -5.95
C PRO A 32 -10.21 0.47 -6.10
N MET A 33 -10.64 -0.24 -7.15
CA MET A 33 -10.30 -1.64 -7.38
C MET A 33 -8.79 -1.92 -7.32
N ALA A 34 -7.97 -0.95 -7.75
CA ALA A 34 -6.51 -1.05 -7.74
C ALA A 34 -5.89 -1.17 -6.33
N VAL A 35 -6.62 -0.79 -5.27
CA VAL A 35 -6.22 -0.90 -3.86
C VAL A 35 -7.19 -1.75 -3.03
N ALA A 36 -8.30 -2.17 -3.61
CA ALA A 36 -9.23 -3.09 -2.96
C ALA A 36 -8.52 -4.42 -2.64
N GLY A 37 -8.58 -4.84 -1.38
CA GLY A 37 -7.93 -6.08 -0.90
C GLY A 37 -6.42 -6.00 -0.68
N SER A 38 -5.78 -4.83 -0.83
CA SER A 38 -4.35 -4.67 -0.54
C SER A 38 -4.01 -3.35 0.12
N HIS A 39 -3.16 -3.40 1.15
CA HIS A 39 -2.59 -2.21 1.79
C HIS A 39 -1.47 -1.57 0.95
N PHE A 40 -1.06 -2.24 -0.14
CA PHE A 40 0.01 -1.79 -1.01
C PHE A 40 -0.54 -1.28 -2.33
N GLY A 41 -0.14 -0.06 -2.68
CA GLY A 41 -0.45 0.50 -4.00
C GLY A 41 0.07 -0.39 -5.14
N PRO A 42 -0.56 -0.36 -6.32
CA PRO A 42 -0.17 -1.19 -7.46
C PRO A 42 1.30 -0.97 -7.85
N THR A 43 1.79 0.27 -7.84
CA THR A 43 3.18 0.60 -8.20
C THR A 43 4.21 -0.06 -7.28
N LEU A 44 3.97 -0.07 -5.97
CA LEU A 44 4.88 -0.74 -5.03
C LEU A 44 4.87 -2.26 -5.26
N ARG A 45 3.69 -2.84 -5.47
CA ARG A 45 3.57 -4.28 -5.75
C ARG A 45 4.35 -4.65 -7.01
N SER A 46 4.18 -3.89 -8.10
CA SER A 46 4.94 -4.07 -9.33
C SER A 46 6.45 -3.95 -9.10
N TYR A 47 6.90 -2.96 -8.30
CA TYR A 47 8.32 -2.81 -7.96
C TYR A 47 8.86 -4.04 -7.21
N ILE A 48 8.17 -4.49 -6.16
CA ILE A 48 8.60 -5.65 -5.36
C ILE A 48 8.64 -6.93 -6.22
N LEU A 49 7.62 -7.15 -7.04
CA LEU A 49 7.56 -8.30 -7.95
C LEU A 49 8.70 -8.26 -8.97
N ASN A 50 8.95 -7.11 -9.57
CA ASN A 50 10.05 -6.94 -10.52
C ASN A 50 11.41 -7.22 -9.86
N GLN A 51 11.65 -6.69 -8.66
CA GLN A 51 12.91 -6.93 -7.96
C GLN A 51 13.10 -8.41 -7.58
N HIS A 52 12.04 -9.07 -7.14
CA HIS A 52 12.15 -10.46 -6.73
C HIS A 52 12.27 -11.42 -7.92
N TYR A 53 11.45 -11.27 -8.95
CA TYR A 53 11.38 -12.22 -10.06
C TYR A 53 12.33 -11.90 -11.21
N ALA A 54 12.51 -10.63 -11.57
CA ALA A 54 13.37 -10.26 -12.69
C ALA A 54 14.81 -9.97 -12.26
N GLN A 55 15.01 -9.42 -11.06
CA GLN A 55 16.34 -9.07 -10.54
C GLN A 55 16.85 -10.08 -9.50
N HIS A 56 16.07 -11.11 -9.18
CA HIS A 56 16.41 -12.16 -8.21
C HIS A 56 16.84 -11.63 -6.83
N VAL A 57 16.37 -10.44 -6.44
CA VAL A 57 16.70 -9.87 -5.14
C VAL A 57 16.01 -10.71 -4.05
N PRO A 58 16.75 -11.23 -3.06
CA PRO A 58 16.15 -12.04 -2.01
C PRO A 58 15.06 -11.27 -1.26
N GLN A 59 13.93 -11.93 -1.01
CA GLN A 59 12.79 -11.30 -0.32
C GLN A 59 13.17 -10.70 1.05
N LYS A 60 14.07 -11.36 1.79
CA LYS A 60 14.59 -10.85 3.07
C LYS A 60 15.39 -9.55 2.91
N LEU A 61 16.16 -9.42 1.82
CA LEU A 61 16.93 -8.22 1.53
C LEU A 61 16.01 -7.07 1.12
N LEU A 62 14.99 -7.35 0.29
CA LEU A 62 13.96 -6.37 -0.07
C LEU A 62 13.23 -5.84 1.15
N LEU A 63 12.84 -6.73 2.08
CA LEU A 63 12.18 -6.31 3.32
C LEU A 63 13.09 -5.38 4.15
N LYS A 64 14.37 -5.71 4.27
CA LYS A 64 15.36 -4.88 4.98
C LYS A 64 15.51 -3.50 4.32
N GLN A 65 15.59 -3.44 2.98
CA GLN A 65 15.67 -2.19 2.23
C GLN A 65 14.42 -1.32 2.43
N LEU A 66 13.23 -1.92 2.35
CA LEU A 66 11.97 -1.20 2.58
C LEU A 66 11.93 -0.59 4.00
N TRP A 67 12.33 -1.35 5.03
CA TRP A 67 12.43 -0.83 6.39
C TRP A 67 13.44 0.31 6.52
N GLN A 68 14.59 0.22 5.86
CA GLN A 68 15.58 1.31 5.84
C GLN A 68 15.04 2.59 5.21
N TRP A 69 14.16 2.48 4.21
CA TRP A 69 13.48 3.63 3.62
C TRP A 69 12.38 4.23 4.51
N GLY A 70 12.13 3.65 5.69
CA GLY A 70 11.10 4.13 6.61
C GLY A 70 9.72 3.50 6.40
N TRP A 71 9.61 2.38 5.66
CA TRP A 71 8.36 1.62 5.62
C TRP A 71 7.99 1.11 7.01
N ARG A 72 6.85 1.54 7.51
CA ARG A 72 6.21 0.99 8.71
C ARG A 72 4.97 0.22 8.31
N PHE A 73 4.88 -1.05 8.72
CA PHE A 73 3.61 -1.77 8.75
C PHE A 73 2.71 -1.04 9.76
N HIS A 74 1.85 -0.14 9.28
CA HIS A 74 0.75 0.30 10.11
C HIS A 74 -0.25 -0.84 10.13
N GLN A 75 -0.27 -1.61 11.22
CA GLN A 75 -1.43 -2.42 11.56
C GLN A 75 -2.59 -1.44 11.78
N VAL A 76 -3.32 -1.13 10.71
CA VAL A 76 -4.69 -0.68 10.87
C VAL A 76 -5.46 -1.95 11.13
N SER A 77 -5.78 -2.14 12.41
CA SER A 77 -6.69 -3.15 12.91
C SER A 77 -7.79 -3.40 11.89
N SER A 78 -8.02 -4.67 11.56
CA SER A 78 -9.26 -5.11 10.93
C SER A 78 -10.42 -4.41 11.64
N ILE A 79 -10.95 -3.36 11.02
CA ILE A 79 -12.28 -2.88 11.37
C ILE A 79 -13.16 -3.99 10.80
N GLY A 80 -13.71 -4.76 11.74
CA GLY A 80 -14.52 -5.94 11.48
C GLY A 80 -15.50 -5.73 10.35
N TYR A 81 -15.55 -6.76 9.50
CA TYR A 81 -16.77 -7.09 8.79
C TYR A 81 -17.81 -7.54 9.82
#